data_AF-A0A974S9V3-F1
#
_entry.id   AF-A0A974S9V3-F1
#
_cell.length_a   1.000
_cell.length_b   1.000
_cell.length_c   1.000
_cell.angle_alpha   90.00
_cell.angle_beta   90.00
_cell.angle_gamma   90.00
#
_symmetry.space_group_name_H-M   'P 1'
#
loop_
_entity.id
_entity.type
_entity.pdbx_description
1 polymer ?
#
loop_
_entity_poly.entity_id
_entity_poly.type
_entity_poly.pdbx_seq_one_letter_code
_entity_poly.pdbx_strand_id
1 'polypeptide(L)'
;MPDASVDMIVSRRGPTNFILDAPRVVRPGGWLIQLNPMPSPRYAWDDELPEDLRSEPARDFDMAGHICGLLAQAGLALHSSWAFDVPEYFTDARQLYAYLAWNQFHGLGLRAQPLESALPALEAVMERHAGPEGLDVRRRRYLWSSRIL
;
A
#
# COMPACT_ATOMS: atom_id res chain seq x y z
N MET A 1 22.11 10.48 -7.93
CA MET A 1 23.16 9.76 -7.18
C MET A 1 24.32 9.48 -8.12
N PRO A 2 25.58 9.40 -7.61
CA PRO A 2 26.71 8.97 -8.43
C PRO A 2 26.53 7.56 -8.98
N ASP A 3 27.21 7.24 -10.07
CA ASP A 3 27.15 5.93 -10.71
C ASP A 3 27.79 4.86 -9.81
N ALA A 4 27.24 3.64 -9.83
CA ALA A 4 27.74 2.49 -9.07
C ALA A 4 28.10 2.81 -7.60
N SER A 5 27.28 3.63 -6.94
CA SER A 5 27.53 4.12 -5.57
C SER A 5 26.73 3.39 -4.50
N VAL A 6 25.74 2.59 -4.90
CA VAL A 6 24.78 1.94 -4.00
C VAL A 6 24.87 0.43 -4.12
N ASP A 7 24.88 -0.28 -2.99
CA ASP A 7 24.84 -1.76 -2.97
C ASP A 7 23.41 -2.31 -2.97
N MET A 8 22.47 -1.54 -2.43
CA MET A 8 21.07 -1.94 -2.32
C MET A 8 20.13 -0.74 -2.32
N ILE A 9 19.03 -0.84 -3.07
CA ILE A 9 17.88 0.06 -2.98
C ILE A 9 16.73 -0.69 -2.32
N VAL A 10 16.20 -0.12 -1.23
CA VAL A 10 14.97 -0.59 -0.57
C VAL A 10 13.91 0.51 -0.68
N SER A 11 12.80 0.21 -1.35
CA SER A 11 11.66 1.11 -1.46
C SER A 11 10.43 0.53 -0.76
N ARG A 12 9.85 1.27 0.18
CA ARG A 12 8.60 0.89 0.84
C ARG A 12 7.50 1.83 0.39
N ARG A 13 6.56 1.33 -0.41
CA ARG A 13 5.40 2.09 -0.94
C ARG A 13 5.76 3.30 -1.81
N GLY A 14 7.03 3.40 -2.25
CA GLY A 14 7.50 4.48 -3.12
C GLY A 14 7.14 4.26 -4.59
N PRO A 15 7.37 5.27 -5.45
CA PRO A 15 7.19 5.14 -6.89
C PRO A 15 8.12 4.06 -7.48
N THR A 16 7.80 3.57 -8.67
CA THR A 16 8.58 2.52 -9.36
C THR A 16 9.56 3.08 -10.40
N ASN A 17 9.64 4.40 -10.55
CA ASN A 17 10.48 5.06 -11.55
C ASN A 17 11.98 4.85 -11.30
N PHE A 18 12.40 4.62 -10.05
CA PHE A 18 13.81 4.34 -9.73
C PHE A 18 14.33 3.07 -10.41
N ILE A 19 13.44 2.13 -10.80
CA ILE A 19 13.84 0.87 -11.44
C ILE A 19 14.64 1.14 -12.72
N LEU A 20 14.24 2.15 -13.49
CA LEU A 20 14.90 2.48 -14.76
C LEU A 20 16.26 3.16 -14.57
N ASP A 21 16.46 3.87 -13.45
CA ASP A 21 17.74 4.51 -13.12
C ASP A 21 18.68 3.56 -12.32
N ALA A 22 18.13 2.48 -11.77
CA ALA A 22 18.84 1.54 -10.91
C ALA A 22 20.10 0.93 -11.55
N PRO A 23 20.12 0.53 -12.83
CA PRO A 23 21.34 0.00 -13.46
C PRO A 23 22.52 0.99 -13.48
N ARG A 24 22.24 2.30 -13.44
CA ARG A 24 23.28 3.34 -13.39
C ARG A 24 23.83 3.51 -11.98
N VAL A 25 22.97 3.53 -10.97
CA VAL A 25 23.34 3.91 -9.58
C VAL A 25 23.76 2.73 -8.71
N VAL A 26 23.24 1.53 -8.96
CA VAL A 26 23.52 0.33 -8.17
C VAL A 26 24.72 -0.42 -8.75
N ARG A 27 25.63 -0.86 -7.89
CA ARG A 27 26.81 -1.64 -8.26
C ARG A 27 26.43 -2.99 -8.88
N PRO A 28 27.24 -3.55 -9.79
CA PRO A 28 27.09 -4.94 -10.24
C PRO A 28 27.00 -5.89 -9.05
N GLY A 29 26.05 -6.81 -9.09
CA GLY A 29 25.73 -7.73 -7.99
C GLY A 29 24.85 -7.15 -6.89
N GLY A 30 24.52 -5.86 -6.92
CA GLY A 30 23.67 -5.18 -5.96
C GLY A 30 22.17 -5.50 -6.10
N TRP A 31 21.38 -5.07 -5.13
CA TRP A 31 19.98 -5.51 -4.96
C TRP A 31 18.96 -4.38 -5.06
N LEU A 32 17.82 -4.69 -5.67
CA LEU A 32 16.60 -3.90 -5.60
C LEU A 32 15.56 -4.69 -4.82
N ILE A 33 14.93 -4.06 -3.83
CA ILE A 33 13.85 -4.65 -3.05
C ILE A 33 12.74 -3.61 -2.93
N GLN A 34 11.52 -3.98 -3.25
CA GLN A 34 10.40 -3.08 -3.04
C GLN A 34 9.14 -3.81 -2.57
N LEU A 35 8.46 -3.14 -1.64
CA LEU A 35 7.14 -3.51 -1.15
C LEU A 35 6.11 -2.54 -1.74
N ASN A 36 5.19 -3.07 -2.54
CA ASN A 36 4.10 -2.33 -3.16
C ASN A 36 2.77 -2.66 -2.48
N PRO A 37 1.84 -1.70 -2.34
CA PRO A 37 0.46 -2.01 -2.03
C PRO A 37 -0.17 -2.79 -3.19
N MET A 38 -1.06 -3.72 -2.85
CA MET A 38 -1.96 -4.36 -3.81
C MET A 38 -3.41 -3.96 -3.52
N PRO A 39 -4.29 -4.09 -4.53
CA PRO A 39 -5.74 -4.02 -4.31
C PRO A 39 -6.13 -4.87 -3.11
N SER A 40 -6.84 -4.25 -2.16
CA SER A 40 -7.37 -4.92 -0.97
C SER A 40 -8.86 -5.18 -1.18
N PRO A 41 -9.43 -6.25 -0.61
CA PRO A 41 -10.86 -6.50 -0.71
C PRO A 41 -11.63 -5.34 -0.09
N ARG A 42 -12.82 -5.07 -0.64
CA ARG A 42 -13.77 -4.15 -0.03
C ARG A 42 -14.37 -4.81 1.20
N TYR A 43 -14.43 -4.08 2.31
CA TYR A 43 -15.07 -4.56 3.53
C TYR A 43 -16.58 -4.36 3.47
N ALA A 44 -17.34 -5.31 4.02
CA ALA A 44 -18.80 -5.19 4.10
C ALA A 44 -19.24 -3.95 4.91
N TRP A 45 -18.48 -3.60 5.96
CA TRP A 45 -18.75 -2.43 6.80
C TRP A 45 -18.41 -1.09 6.13
N ASP A 46 -17.74 -1.08 4.98
CA ASP A 46 -17.37 0.15 4.26
C ASP A 46 -18.61 0.94 3.80
N ASP A 47 -19.69 0.24 3.43
CA ASP A 47 -20.97 0.87 3.05
C ASP A 47 -21.72 1.50 4.24
N GLU A 48 -21.37 1.13 5.48
CA GLU A 48 -21.96 1.68 6.71
C GLU A 48 -21.31 3.00 7.12
N LEU A 49 -20.15 3.32 6.55
CA LEU A 49 -19.45 4.56 6.82
C LEU A 49 -20.11 5.75 6.11
N PRO A 50 -19.92 6.98 6.64
CA PRO A 50 -20.19 8.19 5.89
C PRO A 50 -19.45 8.20 4.55
N GLU A 51 -20.09 8.74 3.51
CA GLU A 51 -19.57 8.71 2.12
C GLU A 51 -18.15 9.23 1.99
N ASP A 52 -17.84 10.30 2.71
CA ASP A 52 -16.53 10.96 2.75
C ASP A 52 -15.45 10.18 3.50
N LEU A 53 -15.79 9.06 4.13
CA LEU A 53 -14.86 8.14 4.79
C LEU A 53 -14.81 6.76 4.14
N ARG A 54 -15.66 6.48 3.14
CA ARG A 54 -15.64 5.20 2.42
C ARG A 54 -14.36 5.04 1.63
N SER A 55 -13.85 3.83 1.60
CA SER A 55 -12.65 3.49 0.83
C SER A 55 -12.91 3.66 -0.66
N GLU A 56 -11.90 4.10 -1.41
CA GLU A 56 -11.99 4.03 -2.87
C GLU A 56 -12.23 2.59 -3.33
N PRO A 57 -13.00 2.38 -4.41
CA PRO A 57 -13.05 1.10 -5.07
C PRO A 57 -11.62 0.67 -5.39
N ALA A 58 -11.28 -0.57 -5.03
CA ALA A 58 -10.01 -1.14 -5.41
C ALA A 58 -9.91 -1.09 -6.95
N ARG A 59 -8.93 -0.35 -7.47
CA ARG A 59 -8.64 -0.38 -8.91
C ARG A 59 -7.91 -1.69 -9.18
N ASP A 60 -8.43 -2.48 -10.13
CA ASP A 60 -7.74 -3.66 -10.62
C ASP A 60 -6.43 -3.23 -11.29
N PHE A 61 -5.34 -3.27 -10.53
CA PHE A 61 -4.01 -2.92 -10.98
C PHE A 61 -3.09 -4.13 -10.85
N ASP A 62 -2.63 -4.64 -11.99
CA ASP A 62 -1.64 -5.72 -12.04
C ASP A 62 -0.25 -5.19 -11.69
N MET A 63 0.02 -5.12 -10.38
CA MET A 63 1.32 -4.69 -9.86
C MET A 63 2.45 -5.63 -10.30
N ALA A 64 2.21 -6.94 -10.42
CA ALA A 64 3.24 -7.89 -10.81
C ALA A 64 3.65 -7.67 -12.27
N GLY A 65 2.68 -7.58 -13.18
CA GLY A 65 2.92 -7.27 -14.59
C GLY A 65 3.61 -5.92 -14.78
N HIS A 66 3.17 -4.88 -14.07
CA HIS A 66 3.80 -3.55 -14.11
C HIS A 66 5.29 -3.59 -13.71
N ILE A 67 5.62 -4.25 -12.60
CA ILE A 67 7.01 -4.39 -12.13
C ILE A 67 7.85 -5.20 -13.12
N CYS A 68 7.35 -6.33 -13.62
CA CYS A 68 8.05 -7.12 -14.62
C CYS A 68 8.35 -6.31 -15.89
N GLY A 69 7.39 -5.50 -16.35
CA GLY A 69 7.59 -4.61 -17.50
C GLY A 69 8.69 -3.58 -17.27
N LEU A 70 8.72 -2.94 -16.10
CA LEU A 70 9.76 -1.96 -15.76
C LEU A 70 11.14 -2.59 -15.60
N LEU A 71 11.23 -3.78 -14.97
CA LEU A 71 12.48 -4.51 -14.87
C LEU A 71 13.02 -4.87 -16.25
N ALA A 72 12.17 -5.39 -17.14
CA ALA A 72 12.56 -5.73 -18.50
C ALA A 72 13.06 -4.49 -19.28
N GLN A 73 12.40 -3.33 -19.14
CA GLN A 73 12.85 -2.08 -19.74
C GLN A 73 14.21 -1.63 -19.21
N ALA A 74 14.51 -1.89 -17.93
CA ALA A 74 15.80 -1.63 -17.32
C ALA A 74 16.88 -2.69 -17.64
N GLY A 75 16.57 -3.71 -18.44
CA GLY A 75 17.49 -4.83 -18.71
C GLY A 75 17.68 -5.77 -17.51
N LEU A 76 16.73 -5.79 -16.58
CA LEU A 76 16.75 -6.60 -15.37
C LEU A 76 15.67 -7.69 -15.42
N ALA A 77 15.84 -8.72 -14.58
CA ALA A 77 14.88 -9.79 -14.42
C ALA A 77 14.38 -9.86 -12.98
N LEU A 78 13.11 -10.20 -12.81
CA LEU A 78 12.55 -10.51 -11.49
C LEU A 78 13.30 -11.71 -10.89
N HIS A 79 13.91 -11.53 -9.73
CA HIS A 79 14.59 -12.61 -9.02
C HIS A 79 13.60 -13.43 -8.19
N SER A 80 12.76 -12.75 -7.41
CA SER A 80 11.75 -13.38 -6.56
C SER A 80 10.64 -12.41 -6.21
N SER A 81 9.44 -12.93 -5.95
CA SER A 81 8.33 -12.13 -5.46
C SER A 81 7.35 -12.94 -4.59
N TRP A 82 6.63 -12.22 -3.74
CA TRP A 82 5.60 -12.74 -2.86
C TRP A 82 4.43 -11.77 -2.78
N ALA A 83 3.22 -12.32 -2.89
CA ALA A 83 2.01 -11.62 -2.48
C ALA A 83 1.54 -12.21 -1.15
N PHE A 84 1.24 -11.35 -0.18
CA PHE A 84 0.77 -11.79 1.12
C PHE A 84 -0.19 -10.78 1.73
N ASP A 85 -1.06 -11.30 2.60
CA ASP A 85 -1.97 -10.50 3.39
C ASP A 85 -1.26 -10.00 4.66
N VAL A 86 -1.52 -8.75 5.02
CA VAL A 86 -1.00 -8.04 6.18
C VAL A 86 -2.20 -7.54 6.97
N PRO A 87 -2.58 -8.23 8.06
CA PRO A 87 -3.64 -7.74 8.93
C PRO A 87 -3.16 -6.45 9.61
N GLU A 88 -4.02 -5.43 9.61
CA GLU A 88 -3.86 -4.21 10.39
C GLU A 88 -5.10 -4.12 11.28
N TYR A 89 -4.91 -3.95 12.59
CA TYR A 89 -6.02 -3.88 13.55
C TYR A 89 -6.15 -2.48 14.11
N PHE A 90 -7.37 -1.95 14.07
CA PHE A 90 -7.70 -0.71 14.76
C PHE A 90 -8.41 -1.05 16.06
N THR A 91 -7.88 -0.60 17.19
CA THR A 91 -8.47 -0.93 18.51
C THR A 91 -9.59 0.01 18.91
N ASP A 92 -9.75 1.14 18.21
CA ASP A 92 -10.79 2.13 18.49
C ASP A 92 -11.19 2.92 17.24
N ALA A 93 -12.34 3.60 17.33
CA ALA A 93 -12.92 4.41 16.26
C ALA A 93 -12.04 5.59 15.84
N ARG A 94 -11.19 6.12 16.73
CA ARG A 94 -10.31 7.26 16.43
C ARG A 94 -9.14 6.83 15.56
N GLN A 95 -8.56 5.65 15.81
CA GLN A 95 -7.52 5.07 14.95
C GLN A 95 -8.06 4.78 13.55
N LEU A 96 -9.26 4.21 13.47
CA LEU A 96 -9.95 3.99 12.20
C LEU A 96 -10.20 5.31 11.46
N TYR A 97 -10.71 6.34 12.15
CA TYR A 97 -10.90 7.67 11.56
C TYR A 97 -9.59 8.25 11.04
N ALA A 98 -8.53 8.25 11.84
CA ALA A 98 -7.24 8.81 11.45
C ALA A 98 -6.70 8.13 10.18
N TYR A 99 -6.89 6.82 10.08
CA TYR A 99 -6.53 6.04 8.91
C TYR A 99 -7.35 6.43 7.67
N LEU A 100 -8.68 6.43 7.79
CA LEU A 100 -9.58 6.72 6.68
C LEU A 100 -9.43 8.16 6.21
N ALA A 101 -9.46 9.13 7.13
CA ALA A 101 -9.31 10.54 6.83
C ALA A 101 -7.96 10.86 6.14
N TRP A 102 -6.87 10.20 6.56
CA TRP A 102 -5.57 10.34 5.87
C TRP A 102 -5.62 9.86 4.42
N ASN A 103 -6.29 8.73 4.15
CA ASN A 103 -6.41 8.23 2.78
C ASN A 103 -7.24 9.16 1.88
N GLN A 104 -8.23 9.87 2.43
CA GLN A 104 -9.06 10.81 1.66
C GLN A 104 -8.28 12.01 1.15
N PHE A 105 -7.27 12.48 1.90
CA PHE A 105 -6.36 13.53 1.45
C PHE A 105 -5.53 13.14 0.22
N HIS A 106 -5.35 11.84 -0.02
CA HIS A 106 -4.50 11.33 -1.11
C HIS A 106 -5.29 10.63 -2.24
N GLY A 107 -6.56 10.29 -2.02
CA GLY A 107 -7.40 9.57 -2.98
C GLY A 107 -8.46 10.45 -3.65
N LEU A 108 -9.52 10.78 -2.91
CA LEU A 108 -10.75 11.35 -3.48
C LEU A 108 -10.79 12.88 -3.49
N GLY A 109 -9.90 13.56 -2.77
CA GLY A 109 -9.94 15.03 -2.63
C GLY A 109 -11.17 15.54 -1.84
N LEU A 110 -11.94 14.63 -1.27
CA LEU A 110 -13.01 14.94 -0.33
C LEU A 110 -12.39 15.24 1.04
N ARG A 111 -12.75 16.38 1.62
CA ARG A 111 -12.35 16.70 2.98
C ARG A 111 -13.22 15.88 3.93
N ALA A 112 -12.61 14.90 4.60
CA ALA A 112 -13.27 14.17 5.67
C ALA A 112 -13.90 15.15 6.67
N GLN A 113 -15.14 14.89 7.05
CA GLN A 113 -15.87 15.59 8.09
C GLN A 113 -15.10 15.48 9.41
N PRO A 114 -15.26 16.46 10.33
CA PRO A 114 -14.62 16.39 11.64
C PRO A 114 -14.89 15.07 12.36
N LEU A 115 -13.90 14.63 13.14
CA LEU A 115 -13.97 13.37 13.91
C LEU A 115 -15.27 13.28 14.71
N GLU A 116 -15.68 14.37 15.35
CA GLU A 116 -16.86 14.42 16.21
C GLU A 116 -18.15 14.04 15.47
N SER A 117 -18.25 14.44 14.19
CA SER A 117 -19.40 14.12 13.34
C SER A 117 -19.37 12.67 12.84
N ALA A 118 -18.19 12.14 12.57
CA ALA A 118 -18.01 10.77 12.09
C ALA A 118 -18.04 9.71 13.21
N LEU A 119 -17.74 10.12 14.45
CA LEU A 119 -17.50 9.20 15.57
C LEU A 119 -18.66 8.23 15.83
N PRO A 120 -19.95 8.64 15.84
CA PRO A 120 -21.04 7.71 16.09
C PRO A 120 -21.13 6.59 15.05
N ALA A 121 -20.89 6.89 13.77
CA ALA A 121 -20.91 5.89 12.71
C ALA A 121 -19.71 4.92 12.81
N LEU A 122 -18.54 5.45 13.15
CA LEU A 122 -17.33 4.64 13.34
C LEU A 122 -17.46 3.73 14.57
N GLU A 123 -17.97 4.24 15.69
CA GLU A 123 -18.23 3.45 16.89
C GLU A 123 -19.23 2.32 16.61
N ALA A 124 -20.29 2.59 15.84
CA ALA A 124 -21.24 1.56 15.43
C ALA A 124 -20.61 0.49 14.51
N VAL A 125 -19.65 0.86 13.67
CA VAL A 125 -18.86 -0.11 12.88
C VAL A 125 -17.96 -0.93 13.79
N MET A 126 -17.24 -0.28 14.71
CA MET A 126 -16.36 -0.96 15.66
C MET A 126 -17.15 -1.96 16.53
N GLU A 127 -18.29 -1.56 17.08
CA GLU A 127 -19.13 -2.42 17.93
C GLU A 127 -19.63 -3.67 17.18
N ARG A 128 -20.01 -3.53 15.91
CA ARG A 128 -20.58 -4.63 15.12
C ARG A 128 -19.54 -5.57 14.51
N HIS A 129 -18.36 -5.05 14.16
CA HIS A 129 -17.42 -5.76 13.30
C HIS A 129 -16.04 -6.01 13.94
N ALA A 130 -15.70 -5.34 15.05
CA ALA A 130 -14.43 -5.58 15.70
C ALA A 130 -14.39 -6.94 16.41
N GLY A 131 -13.26 -7.64 16.25
CA GLY A 131 -12.95 -8.84 17.00
C GLY A 131 -12.19 -8.54 18.29
N PRO A 132 -11.68 -9.57 18.99
CA PRO A 132 -10.91 -9.40 20.22
C PRO A 132 -9.66 -8.51 20.09
N GLU A 133 -9.06 -8.47 18.90
CA GLU A 133 -7.87 -7.66 18.60
C GLU A 133 -8.21 -6.27 18.03
N GLY A 134 -9.49 -5.97 17.80
CA GLY A 134 -9.97 -4.77 17.12
C GLY A 134 -10.60 -5.05 15.75
N LEU A 135 -10.84 -3.99 14.98
CA LEU A 135 -11.36 -4.08 13.63
C LEU A 135 -10.24 -4.50 12.67
N ASP A 136 -10.37 -5.68 12.07
CA ASP A 136 -9.42 -6.24 11.11
C ASP A 136 -9.56 -5.55 9.73
N VAL A 137 -8.48 -4.91 9.31
CA VAL A 137 -8.33 -4.25 8.02
C VAL A 137 -7.14 -4.86 7.28
N ARG A 138 -7.30 -6.09 6.82
CA ARG A 138 -6.38 -6.82 5.91
C ARG A 138 -5.99 -6.04 4.66
N ARG A 139 -4.69 -5.81 4.53
CA ARG A 139 -4.08 -5.28 3.32
C ARG A 139 -3.39 -6.38 2.56
N ARG A 140 -3.31 -6.25 1.25
CA ARG A 140 -2.43 -7.09 0.44
C ARG A 140 -1.18 -6.32 0.07
N ARG A 141 -0.04 -6.98 0.11
CA ARG A 141 1.26 -6.42 -0.28
C ARG A 141 1.93 -7.32 -1.30
N TYR A 142 2.66 -6.70 -2.22
CA TYR A 142 3.53 -7.36 -3.17
C TYR A 142 4.96 -7.00 -2.85
N LEU A 143 5.75 -7.97 -2.37
CA LEU A 143 7.19 -7.83 -2.18
C LEU A 143 7.88 -8.44 -3.37
N TRP A 144 8.85 -7.73 -3.93
CA TRP A 144 9.68 -8.27 -5.00
C TRP A 144 11.14 -7.86 -4.84
N SER A 145 12.02 -8.62 -5.48
CA SER A 145 13.43 -8.30 -5.58
C SER A 145 14.00 -8.57 -6.97
N SER A 146 15.03 -7.82 -7.32
CA SER A 146 15.84 -8.00 -8.52
C SER A 146 17.31 -7.78 -8.18
N ARG A 147 18.20 -8.35 -8.97
CA ARG A 147 19.65 -8.17 -8.82
C ARG A 147 20.21 -7.49 -10.07
N ILE A 148 21.13 -6.55 -9.88
CA ILE A 148 21.93 -6.00 -10.98
C ILE A 148 22.99 -7.03 -11.34
N LEU A 149 23.07 -7.42 -12.61
CA LEU A 149 24.07 -8.35 -13.11
C LEU A 149 25.41 -7.65 -13.35
#